data_AF-A0A976MAX9-F1
#
_entry.id   AF-A0A976MAX9-F1
#
_cell.length_a   1.000
_cell.length_b   1.000
_cell.length_c   1.000
_cell.angle_alpha   90.00
_cell.angle_beta   90.00
_cell.angle_gamma   90.00
#
_symmetry.space_group_name_H-M   'P 1'
#
loop_
_entity.id
_entity.type
_entity.pdbx_description
1 polymer ?
#
loop_
_entity_poly.entity_id
_entity_poly.type
_entity_poly.pdbx_seq_one_letter_code
_entity_poly.pdbx_strand_id
1 'polypeptide(L)'
;MTDHVTLQNEIRSLVQERKSLNLLLKRLSNQMSNFNEGDSNVLLSSKVLTQSSIESRRKPKDSEDFKDYEPEKRPRVEEDSETVHRHKRLMKVGLFGYLQKAKDALVKEKDDESAVKHLEKEKLIDNKLEERQKKQFSILAKDIEEQYNTSKQKLEALELNLSEKQTQLMRIKLKDHYENMKNFIATSTQPTIFWVPYRFNDHLESLRASTRSFVSKKIEIIDSTDYSS
;
A
#
# COMPACT_ATOMS: atom_id res chain seq x y z
N MET A 1 26.47 -30.76 10.05
CA MET A 1 26.67 -29.45 9.35
C MET A 1 25.52 -29.09 8.41
N THR A 2 24.82 -30.07 7.81
CA THR A 2 23.66 -29.86 6.93
C THR A 2 22.50 -29.12 7.61
N ASP A 3 22.21 -29.45 8.86
CA ASP A 3 21.02 -28.97 9.57
C ASP A 3 21.08 -27.48 9.94
N HIS A 4 22.29 -26.95 10.11
CA HIS A 4 22.50 -25.52 10.34
C HIS A 4 22.24 -24.69 9.07
N VAL A 5 22.64 -25.22 7.91
CA VAL A 5 22.44 -24.54 6.62
C VAL A 5 20.97 -24.56 6.23
N THR A 6 20.26 -25.67 6.46
CA THR A 6 18.83 -25.77 6.20
C THR A 6 18.04 -24.79 7.08
N LEU A 7 18.33 -24.74 8.39
CA LEU A 7 17.67 -23.82 9.31
C LEU A 7 17.94 -22.34 8.98
N GLN A 8 19.17 -22.00 8.56
CA GLN A 8 19.48 -20.64 8.10
C GLN A 8 18.71 -20.26 6.83
N ASN A 9 18.56 -21.19 5.89
CA ASN A 9 17.79 -20.96 4.67
C ASN A 9 16.29 -20.81 4.99
N GLU A 10 15.76 -21.60 5.91
CA GLU A 10 14.38 -21.50 6.41
C GLU A 10 14.13 -20.12 7.04
N ILE A 11 15.01 -19.67 7.94
CA ILE A 11 14.91 -18.32 8.55
C ILE A 11 14.96 -17.23 7.47
N ARG A 12 15.83 -17.35 6.46
CA ARG A 12 15.88 -16.38 5.35
C ARG A 12 14.58 -16.34 4.56
N SER A 13 13.99 -17.51 4.28
CA SER A 13 12.69 -17.62 3.62
C SER A 13 11.59 -16.95 4.45
N LEU A 14 11.51 -17.26 5.75
CA LEU A 14 10.55 -16.63 6.66
C LEU A 14 10.73 -15.11 6.75
N VAL A 15 11.96 -14.61 6.76
CA VAL A 15 12.24 -13.15 6.74
C VAL A 15 11.76 -12.50 5.43
N GLN A 16 11.91 -13.17 4.29
CA GLN A 16 11.40 -12.68 3.01
C GLN A 16 9.86 -12.65 2.99
N GLU A 17 9.22 -13.70 3.50
CA GLU A 17 7.77 -13.79 3.64
C GLU A 17 7.21 -12.74 4.61
N ARG A 18 7.89 -12.51 5.75
CA ARG A 18 7.56 -11.41 6.67
C ARG A 18 7.56 -10.06 5.96
N LYS A 19 8.54 -9.81 5.10
CA LYS A 19 8.64 -8.56 4.34
C LYS A 19 7.50 -8.42 3.33
N SER A 20 7.17 -9.50 2.60
CA SER A 20 6.07 -9.45 1.63
C SER A 20 4.72 -9.27 2.31
N LEU A 21 4.47 -9.93 3.44
CA LEU A 21 3.25 -9.75 4.24
C LEU A 21 3.13 -8.34 4.82
N ASN A 22 4.21 -7.75 5.33
CA ASN A 22 4.19 -6.37 5.81
C ASN A 22 3.88 -5.36 4.69
N LEU A 23 4.44 -5.57 3.49
CA LEU A 23 4.11 -4.75 2.33
C LEU A 23 2.64 -4.88 1.93
N LEU A 24 2.10 -6.10 1.98
CA LEU A 24 0.68 -6.37 1.71
C LEU A 24 -0.21 -5.67 2.75
N LEU A 25 0.09 -5.81 4.04
CA LEU A 25 -0.67 -5.16 5.12
C LEU A 25 -0.64 -3.64 4.99
N LYS A 26 0.50 -3.05 4.62
CA LYS A 26 0.60 -1.61 4.34
C LYS A 26 -0.29 -1.20 3.17
N ARG A 27 -0.34 -2.00 2.10
CA ARG A 27 -1.24 -1.75 0.95
C ARG A 27 -2.71 -1.84 1.34
N LEU A 28 -3.10 -2.89 2.06
CA LEU A 28 -4.49 -3.06 2.52
C LEU A 28 -4.89 -1.94 3.50
N SER A 29 -4.01 -1.56 4.43
CA SER A 29 -4.23 -0.44 5.34
C SER A 29 -4.45 0.87 4.58
N ASN A 30 -3.63 1.14 3.55
CA ASN A 30 -3.80 2.32 2.71
C ASN A 30 -5.08 2.26 1.89
N GLN A 31 -5.50 1.07 1.44
CA GLN A 31 -6.79 0.92 0.78
C GLN A 31 -7.92 1.29 1.75
N MET A 32 -7.91 0.73 2.96
CA MET A 32 -8.92 1.01 3.99
C MET A 32 -8.99 2.50 4.38
N SER A 33 -7.86 3.20 4.51
CA SER A 33 -7.88 4.65 4.79
C SER A 33 -8.57 5.42 3.67
N ASN A 34 -8.26 5.09 2.42
CA ASN A 34 -8.83 5.76 1.26
C ASN A 34 -10.34 5.48 1.10
N PHE A 35 -10.83 4.32 1.55
CA PHE A 35 -12.27 4.03 1.61
C PHE A 35 -13.01 4.94 2.59
N ASN A 36 -12.39 5.25 3.74
CA ASN A 36 -13.02 6.11 4.75
C ASN A 36 -13.05 7.58 4.34
N GLU A 37 -12.12 8.02 3.48
CA GLU A 37 -12.03 9.40 3.00
C GLU A 37 -12.96 9.70 1.79
N GLY A 38 -13.68 8.70 1.28
CA GLY A 38 -14.67 8.89 0.20
C GLY A 38 -14.08 8.88 -1.21
N ASP A 39 -12.79 8.54 -1.36
CA ASP A 39 -12.11 8.44 -2.64
C ASP A 39 -12.48 7.15 -3.39
N SER A 40 -13.64 7.18 -4.05
CA SER A 40 -14.19 6.07 -4.86
C SER A 40 -13.34 5.68 -6.07
N ASN A 41 -12.36 6.51 -6.46
CA ASN A 41 -11.56 6.34 -7.67
C ASN A 41 -10.42 5.34 -7.56
N VAL A 42 -10.03 4.90 -6.36
CA VAL A 42 -8.84 4.05 -6.18
C VAL A 42 -9.07 2.62 -6.71
N LEU A 43 -10.31 2.14 -6.72
CA LEU A 43 -10.66 0.76 -7.11
C LEU A 43 -10.65 0.47 -8.61
N LEU A 44 -10.76 1.49 -9.46
CA LEU A 44 -10.65 1.31 -10.91
C LEU A 44 -9.19 1.12 -11.35
N SER A 45 -8.21 1.49 -10.52
CA SER A 45 -6.79 1.42 -10.88
C SER A 45 -6.17 0.05 -10.63
N SER A 46 -6.54 -0.66 -9.56
CA SER A 46 -5.84 -1.89 -9.16
C SER A 46 -6.12 -3.09 -10.06
N LYS A 47 -7.27 -3.12 -10.76
CA LYS A 47 -7.59 -4.15 -11.77
C LYS A 47 -7.08 -3.78 -13.18
N VAL A 48 -6.68 -2.53 -13.38
CA VAL A 48 -6.22 -1.96 -14.67
C VAL A 48 -4.68 -1.86 -14.73
N LEU A 49 -4.00 -1.83 -13.59
CA LEU A 49 -2.53 -1.78 -13.49
C LEU A 49 -1.81 -3.06 -13.92
N THR A 50 -2.51 -4.19 -14.09
CA THR A 50 -1.92 -5.40 -14.69
C THR A 50 -2.01 -5.45 -16.21
N GLN A 51 -2.68 -4.49 -16.87
CA GLN A 51 -2.87 -4.52 -18.33
C GLN A 51 -2.71 -3.17 -19.07
N SER A 52 -2.28 -2.09 -18.41
CA SER A 52 -2.03 -0.82 -19.10
C SER A 52 -0.82 -0.07 -18.53
N SER A 53 0.34 -0.70 -18.64
CA SER A 53 1.60 0.04 -18.64
C SER A 53 2.01 0.22 -20.11
N ILE A 54 1.55 1.31 -20.72
CA ILE A 54 2.04 2.05 -21.90
C ILE A 54 0.86 2.95 -22.34
N GLU A 55 1.15 4.16 -22.83
CA GLU A 55 0.20 5.22 -23.21
C GLU A 55 -0.50 6.02 -22.08
N SER A 56 0.13 7.16 -21.74
CA SER A 56 -0.49 8.50 -21.60
C SER A 56 0.22 9.37 -20.56
N ARG A 57 1.51 9.66 -20.79
CA ARG A 57 2.12 10.89 -20.25
C ARG A 57 1.63 12.08 -21.08
N ARG A 58 0.42 12.58 -20.80
CA ARG A 58 0.09 13.98 -21.15
C ARG A 58 0.54 14.84 -19.98
N LYS A 59 1.68 15.51 -20.15
CA LYS A 59 2.08 16.62 -19.28
C LYS A 59 1.01 17.72 -19.39
N PRO A 60 0.55 18.32 -18.28
CA PRO A 60 -0.16 19.59 -18.37
C PRO A 60 0.85 20.62 -18.83
N LYS A 61 0.54 21.30 -19.94
CA LYS A 61 1.35 22.40 -20.45
C LYS A 61 1.03 23.60 -19.57
N ASP A 62 2.07 24.21 -19.04
CA ASP A 62 2.03 25.36 -18.14
C ASP A 62 1.03 26.42 -18.62
N SER A 63 0.13 26.75 -17.70
CA SER A 63 -0.60 28.01 -17.64
C SER A 63 0.41 29.13 -17.44
N GLU A 64 0.57 30.01 -18.43
CA GLU A 64 1.08 31.41 -18.42
C GLU A 64 1.40 31.69 -19.91
N ASP A 65 0.68 32.51 -20.67
CA ASP A 65 0.41 33.93 -20.50
C ASP A 65 -0.78 34.26 -21.43
N PHE A 66 -2.01 34.28 -20.90
CA PHE A 66 -3.17 34.77 -21.64
C PHE A 66 -3.12 36.29 -21.56
N LYS A 67 -2.43 36.93 -22.50
CA LYS A 67 -2.56 38.38 -22.68
C LYS A 67 -4.00 38.68 -23.09
N ASP A 68 -4.69 39.46 -22.29
CA ASP A 68 -6.01 40.01 -22.62
C ASP A 68 -5.93 40.68 -24.00
N TYR A 69 -6.52 40.04 -24.99
CA TYR A 69 -6.71 40.63 -26.31
C TYR A 69 -7.76 41.72 -26.17
N GLU A 70 -7.33 42.97 -26.00
CA GLU A 70 -8.22 44.11 -26.18
C GLU A 70 -8.42 44.33 -27.68
N PRO A 71 -9.64 44.09 -28.22
CA PRO A 71 -9.89 44.35 -29.63
C PRO A 71 -9.83 45.86 -29.91
N GLU A 72 -9.01 46.26 -30.89
CA GLU A 72 -8.99 47.63 -31.40
C GLU A 72 -10.40 48.09 -31.75
N LYS A 73 -10.82 49.23 -31.18
CA LYS A 73 -12.16 49.79 -31.40
C LYS A 73 -12.26 50.29 -32.84
N ARG A 74 -13.12 49.64 -33.62
CA ARG A 74 -13.43 50.04 -35.00
C ARG A 74 -13.88 51.52 -35.04
N PRO A 75 -13.51 52.29 -36.08
CA PRO A 75 -14.02 53.65 -36.28
C PRO A 75 -15.55 53.67 -36.24
N ARG A 76 -16.14 54.59 -35.47
CA ARG A 76 -17.59 54.78 -35.42
C ARG A 76 -18.05 55.37 -36.76
N VAL A 77 -18.66 54.53 -37.59
CA VAL A 77 -19.43 54.97 -38.76
C VAL A 77 -20.69 55.67 -38.23
N GLU A 78 -21.00 56.86 -38.74
CA GLU A 78 -22.23 57.56 -38.36
C GLU A 78 -23.45 56.68 -38.65
N GLU A 79 -24.36 56.61 -37.67
CA GLU A 79 -25.53 55.75 -37.70
C GLU A 79 -26.55 56.27 -38.71
N ASP A 80 -26.49 55.71 -39.92
CA ASP A 80 -27.50 55.96 -40.94
C ASP A 80 -28.85 55.38 -40.47
N SER A 81 -29.88 56.23 -40.34
CA SER A 81 -31.10 55.90 -39.61
C SER A 81 -31.84 54.67 -40.16
N GLU A 82 -31.70 54.38 -41.45
CA GLU A 82 -32.29 53.22 -42.13
C GLU A 82 -31.58 51.90 -41.78
N THR A 83 -30.25 51.90 -41.66
CA THR A 83 -29.49 50.68 -41.33
C THR A 83 -29.68 50.27 -39.88
N VAL A 84 -29.78 51.24 -38.96
CA VAL A 84 -30.13 50.98 -37.55
C VAL A 84 -31.52 50.37 -37.44
N HIS A 85 -32.50 50.89 -38.17
CA HIS A 85 -33.86 50.34 -38.18
C HIS A 85 -33.90 48.92 -38.74
N ARG A 86 -33.17 48.66 -39.83
CA ARG A 86 -33.08 47.32 -40.44
C ARG A 86 -32.40 46.32 -39.50
N HIS A 87 -31.30 46.70 -38.85
CA HIS A 87 -30.59 45.85 -37.90
C HIS A 87 -31.42 45.56 -36.64
N LYS A 88 -32.10 46.58 -36.10
CA LYS A 88 -33.02 46.44 -34.96
C LYS A 88 -34.20 45.54 -35.29
N ARG A 89 -34.72 45.62 -36.53
CA ARG A 89 -35.77 44.71 -37.03
C ARG A 89 -35.26 43.28 -37.17
N LEU A 90 -34.05 43.07 -37.69
CA LEU A 90 -33.45 41.75 -37.88
C LEU A 90 -33.19 41.05 -36.53
N MET A 91 -32.69 41.80 -35.54
CA MET A 91 -32.48 41.30 -34.18
C MET A 91 -33.80 41.04 -33.44
N LYS A 92 -34.78 41.97 -33.50
CA LYS A 92 -36.06 41.82 -32.79
C LYS A 92 -36.98 40.77 -33.41
N VAL A 93 -37.05 40.69 -34.74
CA VAL A 93 -38.01 39.83 -35.45
C VAL A 93 -37.38 38.48 -35.81
N GLY A 94 -36.09 38.45 -36.17
CA GLY A 94 -35.37 37.21 -36.43
C GLY A 94 -34.93 36.56 -35.13
N LEU A 95 -33.86 37.07 -34.53
CA LEU A 95 -33.18 36.40 -33.41
C LEU A 95 -34.06 36.29 -32.16
N PHE A 96 -34.70 37.40 -31.75
CA PHE A 96 -35.57 37.41 -30.57
C PHE A 96 -36.84 36.59 -30.77
N GLY A 97 -37.39 36.56 -31.99
CA GLY A 97 -38.53 35.72 -32.33
C GLY A 97 -38.22 34.23 -32.20
N TYR A 98 -37.06 33.78 -32.71
CA TYR A 98 -36.61 32.40 -32.55
C TYR A 98 -36.27 32.06 -31.09
N LEU A 99 -35.62 32.97 -30.35
CA LEU A 99 -35.33 32.78 -28.93
C LEU A 99 -36.61 32.71 -28.08
N GLN A 100 -37.61 33.55 -28.37
CA GLN A 100 -38.89 33.53 -27.70
C GLN A 100 -39.66 32.23 -28.03
N LYS A 101 -39.65 31.80 -29.30
CA LYS A 101 -40.26 30.53 -29.71
C LYS A 101 -39.55 29.32 -29.09
N ALA A 102 -38.23 29.35 -28.96
CA ALA A 102 -37.45 28.32 -28.27
C ALA A 102 -37.74 28.32 -26.76
N LYS A 103 -37.88 29.50 -26.14
CA LYS A 103 -38.31 29.63 -24.74
C LYS A 103 -39.72 29.09 -24.53
N ASP A 104 -40.68 29.43 -25.39
CA ASP A 104 -42.07 28.97 -25.29
C ASP A 104 -42.17 27.46 -25.56
N ALA A 105 -41.32 26.90 -26.44
CA ALA A 105 -41.19 25.47 -26.63
C ALA A 105 -40.61 24.76 -25.39
N LEU A 106 -39.58 25.33 -24.76
CA LEU A 106 -39.00 24.81 -23.51
C LEU A 106 -39.98 24.84 -22.33
N VAL A 107 -40.82 25.88 -22.25
CA VAL A 107 -41.86 25.97 -21.22
C VAL A 107 -42.93 24.90 -21.44
N LYS A 108 -43.36 24.68 -22.70
CA LYS A 108 -44.29 23.59 -23.03
C LYS A 108 -43.70 22.20 -22.79
N GLU A 109 -42.43 22.00 -23.06
CA GLU A 109 -41.72 20.73 -22.81
C GLU A 109 -41.54 20.47 -21.31
N LYS A 110 -41.43 21.52 -20.48
CA LYS A 110 -41.44 21.39 -19.01
C LYS A 110 -42.79 20.96 -18.44
N ASP A 111 -43.89 21.40 -19.06
CA ASP A 111 -45.25 21.05 -18.65
C ASP A 111 -45.76 19.77 -19.33
N ASP A 112 -44.98 19.20 -20.27
CA ASP A 112 -45.29 17.94 -20.93
C ASP A 112 -45.18 16.78 -19.92
N GLU A 113 -46.30 16.11 -19.66
CA GLU A 113 -46.34 14.97 -18.72
C GLU A 113 -45.32 13.87 -19.05
N SER A 114 -44.97 13.73 -20.33
CA SER A 114 -43.97 12.76 -20.80
C SER A 114 -42.56 13.10 -20.31
N ALA A 115 -42.19 14.39 -20.33
CA ALA A 115 -40.88 14.86 -19.87
C ALA A 115 -40.74 14.72 -18.35
N VAL A 116 -41.79 15.04 -17.60
CA VAL A 116 -41.83 14.84 -16.14
C VAL A 116 -41.70 13.35 -15.79
N LYS A 117 -42.44 12.47 -16.48
CA LYS A 117 -42.35 11.00 -16.29
C LYS A 117 -40.95 10.46 -16.66
N HIS A 118 -40.27 11.05 -17.64
CA HIS A 118 -38.89 10.70 -17.98
C HIS A 118 -37.91 11.10 -16.88
N LEU A 119 -37.99 12.34 -16.39
CA LEU A 119 -37.17 12.83 -15.26
C LEU A 119 -37.37 12.00 -13.99
N GLU A 120 -38.60 11.59 -13.68
CA GLU A 120 -38.87 10.71 -12.53
C GLU A 120 -38.25 9.33 -12.70
N LYS A 121 -38.31 8.75 -13.92
CA LYS A 121 -37.65 7.47 -14.22
C LYS A 121 -36.14 7.59 -14.15
N GLU A 122 -35.54 8.66 -14.64
CA GLU A 122 -34.10 8.92 -14.53
C GLU A 122 -33.67 8.99 -13.07
N LYS A 123 -34.37 9.78 -12.24
CA LYS A 123 -34.10 9.83 -10.79
C LYS A 123 -34.19 8.46 -10.11
N LEU A 124 -35.16 7.62 -10.49
CA LEU A 124 -35.29 6.26 -9.97
C LEU A 124 -34.12 5.36 -10.41
N ILE A 125 -33.66 5.51 -11.65
CA ILE A 125 -32.49 4.79 -12.16
C ILE A 125 -31.24 5.23 -11.40
N ASP A 126 -31.02 6.53 -11.22
CA ASP A 126 -29.88 7.09 -10.51
C ASP A 126 -29.84 6.60 -9.06
N ASN A 127 -30.96 6.68 -8.35
CA ASN A 127 -31.08 6.16 -6.97
C ASN A 127 -30.74 4.66 -6.89
N LYS A 128 -31.24 3.85 -7.84
CA LYS A 128 -30.95 2.41 -7.89
C LYS A 128 -29.48 2.13 -8.20
N LEU A 129 -28.85 2.98 -9.01
CA LEU A 129 -27.43 2.90 -9.35
C LEU A 129 -26.57 3.25 -8.13
N GLU A 130 -26.91 4.31 -7.40
CA GLU A 130 -26.26 4.68 -6.13
C GLU A 130 -26.40 3.59 -5.07
N GLU A 131 -27.60 3.00 -4.91
CA GLU A 131 -27.79 1.89 -3.96
C GLU A 131 -26.93 0.68 -4.31
N ARG A 132 -26.84 0.34 -5.60
CA ARG A 132 -25.97 -0.75 -6.07
C ARG A 132 -24.51 -0.44 -5.81
N GLN A 133 -24.07 0.79 -6.07
CA GLN A 133 -22.71 1.23 -5.77
C GLN A 133 -22.43 1.12 -4.27
N LYS A 134 -23.29 1.67 -3.40
CA LYS A 134 -23.13 1.59 -1.94
C LYS A 134 -23.04 0.15 -1.44
N LYS A 135 -23.86 -0.75 -1.98
CA LYS A 135 -23.79 -2.19 -1.68
C LYS A 135 -22.45 -2.80 -2.11
N GLN A 136 -21.99 -2.50 -3.32
CA GLN A 136 -20.70 -2.97 -3.81
C GLN A 136 -19.54 -2.43 -2.96
N PHE A 137 -19.54 -1.15 -2.62
CA PHE A 137 -18.55 -0.55 -1.73
C PHE A 137 -18.54 -1.20 -0.35
N SER A 138 -19.72 -1.47 0.24
CA SER A 138 -19.83 -2.14 1.53
C SER A 138 -19.27 -3.56 1.50
N ILE A 139 -19.51 -4.31 0.42
CA ILE A 139 -18.95 -5.67 0.25
C ILE A 139 -17.44 -5.60 0.13
N LEU A 140 -16.91 -4.72 -0.74
CA LEU A 140 -15.47 -4.57 -0.94
C LEU A 140 -14.73 -4.11 0.32
N ALA A 141 -15.34 -3.21 1.11
CA ALA A 141 -14.76 -2.77 2.37
C ALA A 141 -14.62 -3.95 3.36
N LYS A 142 -15.65 -4.80 3.46
CA LYS A 142 -15.61 -6.01 4.29
C LYS A 142 -14.57 -7.01 3.78
N ASP A 143 -14.52 -7.26 2.48
CA ASP A 143 -13.54 -8.17 1.88
C ASP A 143 -12.09 -7.74 2.17
N ILE A 144 -11.81 -6.43 2.11
CA ILE A 144 -10.49 -5.87 2.42
C ILE A 144 -10.17 -5.98 3.91
N GLU A 145 -11.15 -5.72 4.78
CA GLU A 145 -10.99 -5.87 6.22
C GLU A 145 -10.72 -7.33 6.62
N GLU A 146 -11.44 -8.28 6.03
CA GLU A 146 -11.20 -9.72 6.22
C GLU A 146 -9.80 -10.13 5.72
N GLN A 147 -9.39 -9.64 4.54
CA GLN A 147 -8.03 -9.88 4.04
C GLN A 147 -6.97 -9.27 4.97
N TYR A 148 -7.20 -8.09 5.51
CA TYR A 148 -6.28 -7.44 6.44
C TYR A 148 -6.12 -8.25 7.73
N ASN A 149 -7.24 -8.66 8.33
CA ASN A 149 -7.23 -9.44 9.57
C ASN A 149 -6.58 -10.81 9.40
N THR A 150 -6.88 -11.51 8.30
CA THR A 150 -6.24 -12.80 7.99
C THR A 150 -4.75 -12.66 7.72
N SER A 151 -4.31 -11.61 7.01
CA SER A 151 -2.89 -11.32 6.80
C SER A 151 -2.17 -10.94 8.09
N LYS A 152 -2.85 -10.25 9.02
CA LYS A 152 -2.30 -9.90 10.33
C LYS A 152 -2.07 -11.14 11.20
N GLN A 153 -3.05 -12.03 11.28
CA GLN A 153 -2.90 -13.31 12.00
C GLN A 153 -1.77 -14.17 11.42
N LYS A 154 -1.63 -14.20 10.09
CA LYS A 154 -0.50 -14.88 9.44
C LYS A 154 0.84 -14.26 9.82
N LEU A 155 0.91 -12.93 9.93
CA LEU A 155 2.13 -12.25 10.35
C LEU A 155 2.50 -12.62 11.79
N GLU A 156 1.55 -12.62 12.72
CA GLU A 156 1.77 -12.99 14.12
C GLU A 156 2.27 -14.44 14.25
N ALA A 157 1.63 -15.38 13.55
CA ALA A 157 2.07 -16.77 13.51
C ALA A 157 3.49 -16.93 12.91
N LEU A 158 3.78 -16.15 11.87
CA LEU A 158 5.11 -16.13 11.25
C LEU A 158 6.16 -15.57 12.22
N GLU A 159 5.86 -14.50 12.95
CA GLU A 159 6.79 -13.91 13.91
C GLU A 159 7.14 -14.87 15.06
N LEU A 160 6.16 -15.62 15.55
CA LEU A 160 6.39 -16.69 16.54
C LEU A 160 7.32 -17.77 15.97
N ASN A 161 7.02 -18.30 14.79
CA ASN A 161 7.87 -19.31 14.13
C ASN A 161 9.29 -18.79 13.88
N LEU A 162 9.42 -17.53 13.45
CA LEU A 162 10.71 -16.88 13.22
C LEU A 162 11.53 -16.80 14.52
N SER A 163 10.90 -16.40 15.63
CA SER A 163 11.52 -16.35 16.96
C SER A 163 12.01 -17.73 17.41
N GLU A 164 11.18 -18.76 17.27
CA GLU A 164 11.53 -20.15 17.61
C GLU A 164 12.74 -20.64 16.81
N LYS A 165 12.72 -20.44 15.49
CA LYS A 165 13.81 -20.87 14.59
C LYS A 165 15.09 -20.09 14.86
N GLN A 166 15.02 -18.79 15.13
CA GLN A 166 16.18 -17.98 15.51
C GLN A 166 16.79 -18.46 16.84
N THR A 167 15.94 -18.76 17.81
CA THR A 167 16.36 -19.31 19.11
C THR A 167 17.03 -20.67 18.93
N GLN A 168 16.47 -21.54 18.09
CA GLN A 168 17.09 -22.81 17.74
C GLN A 168 18.45 -22.63 17.07
N LEU A 169 18.57 -21.69 16.11
CA LEU A 169 19.84 -21.38 15.46
C LEU A 169 20.89 -20.88 16.47
N MET A 170 20.47 -20.02 17.38
CA MET A 170 21.32 -19.47 18.43
C MET A 170 21.85 -20.58 19.33
N ARG A 171 21.00 -21.51 19.79
CA ARG A 171 21.41 -22.67 20.61
C ARG A 171 22.47 -23.51 19.91
N ILE A 172 22.24 -23.84 18.63
CA ILE A 172 23.19 -24.62 17.83
C ILE A 172 24.54 -23.91 17.71
N LYS A 173 24.53 -22.60 17.39
CA LYS A 173 25.77 -21.81 17.27
C LYS A 173 26.51 -21.67 18.59
N LEU A 174 25.80 -21.47 19.69
CA LEU A 174 26.42 -21.41 21.03
C LEU A 174 27.04 -22.75 21.39
N LYS A 175 26.34 -23.86 21.14
CA LYS A 175 26.88 -25.21 21.37
C LYS A 175 28.13 -25.46 20.54
N ASP A 176 28.11 -25.15 19.25
CA ASP A 176 29.26 -25.29 18.36
C ASP A 176 30.44 -24.41 18.81
N HIS A 177 30.18 -23.19 19.26
CA HIS A 177 31.19 -22.31 19.83
C HIS A 177 31.86 -22.92 21.08
N TYR A 178 31.05 -23.42 22.02
CA TYR A 178 31.57 -24.06 23.23
C TYR A 178 32.27 -25.40 22.93
N GLU A 179 31.79 -26.20 22.00
CA GLU A 179 32.48 -27.42 21.52
C GLU A 179 33.89 -27.10 21.01
N ASN A 180 34.04 -26.02 20.24
CA ASN A 180 35.35 -25.55 19.78
C ASN A 180 36.25 -25.09 20.94
N MET A 181 35.67 -24.53 22.01
CA MET A 181 36.39 -24.10 23.21
C MET A 181 36.95 -25.25 24.06
N LYS A 182 36.49 -26.50 23.89
CA LYS A 182 37.00 -27.68 24.62
C LYS A 182 38.49 -27.95 24.42
N ASN A 183 39.06 -27.41 23.34
CA ASN A 183 40.48 -27.57 23.02
C ASN A 183 41.38 -26.56 23.73
N PHE A 184 40.80 -25.54 24.36
CA PHE A 184 41.53 -24.47 25.04
C PHE A 184 41.61 -24.74 26.54
N ILE A 185 42.51 -24.01 27.20
CA ILE A 185 42.62 -23.92 28.65
C ILE A 185 41.91 -22.63 29.08
N ALA A 186 40.96 -22.75 30.01
CA ALA A 186 40.25 -21.62 30.61
C ALA A 186 41.00 -21.08 31.82
N THR A 187 41.14 -19.75 31.90
CA THR A 187 41.66 -19.07 33.10
C THR A 187 40.58 -18.92 34.17
N SER A 188 40.99 -18.82 35.44
CA SER A 188 40.10 -18.52 36.57
C SER A 188 39.72 -17.03 36.68
N THR A 189 40.09 -16.21 35.70
CA THR A 189 39.84 -14.76 35.72
C THR A 189 38.41 -14.45 35.25
N GLN A 190 37.94 -13.24 35.57
CA GLN A 190 36.70 -12.69 35.02
C GLN A 190 37.04 -11.40 34.25
N PRO A 191 36.95 -11.39 32.91
CA PRO A 191 36.41 -12.44 32.05
C PRO A 191 37.30 -13.70 31.94
N THR A 192 36.68 -14.85 31.68
CA THR A 192 37.37 -16.11 31.40
C THR A 192 38.09 -16.00 30.07
N ILE A 193 39.39 -16.25 30.06
CA ILE A 193 40.23 -16.20 28.86
C ILE A 193 40.55 -17.64 28.47
N PHE A 194 40.37 -17.94 27.18
CA PHE A 194 40.73 -19.22 26.59
C PHE A 194 42.04 -19.08 25.84
N TRP A 195 43.01 -19.95 26.14
CA TRP A 195 44.31 -19.96 25.48
C TRP A 195 44.78 -21.39 25.22
N VAL A 196 45.68 -21.55 24.24
CA VAL A 196 46.25 -22.86 23.86
C VAL A 196 47.77 -22.74 23.83
N PRO A 197 48.50 -23.60 24.57
CA PRO A 197 49.96 -23.67 24.48
C PRO A 197 50.41 -24.29 23.16
N TYR A 198 51.62 -23.94 22.70
CA TYR A 198 52.23 -24.55 21.52
C TYR A 198 52.58 -26.04 21.72
N ARG A 199 52.90 -26.46 22.96
CA ARG A 199 53.13 -27.85 23.34
C ARG A 199 52.42 -28.16 24.66
N PHE A 200 51.83 -29.35 24.75
CA PHE A 200 51.15 -29.80 25.96
C PHE A 200 52.12 -30.61 26.84
N ASN A 201 52.13 -30.27 28.14
CA ASN A 201 52.74 -31.05 29.20
C ASN A 201 51.63 -31.70 30.03
N ASP A 202 51.92 -32.74 30.81
CA ASP A 202 50.91 -33.46 31.62
C ASP A 202 50.09 -32.54 32.54
N HIS A 203 50.73 -31.54 33.14
CA HIS A 203 50.05 -30.52 33.94
C HIS A 203 49.04 -29.70 33.10
N LEU A 204 49.39 -29.33 31.87
CA LEU A 204 48.52 -28.57 30.97
C LEU A 204 47.33 -29.41 30.49
N GLU A 205 47.52 -30.73 30.33
CA GLU A 205 46.43 -31.64 29.97
C GLU A 205 45.41 -31.78 31.11
N SER A 206 45.85 -31.71 32.37
CA SER A 206 44.94 -31.65 33.52
C SER A 206 44.08 -30.36 33.53
N LEU A 207 44.67 -29.21 33.18
CA LEU A 207 43.93 -27.95 33.04
C LEU A 207 42.94 -27.99 31.87
N ARG A 208 43.31 -28.64 30.77
CA ARG A 208 42.43 -28.87 29.63
C ARG A 208 41.26 -29.77 30.01
N ALA A 209 41.48 -30.83 30.80
CA ALA A 209 40.42 -31.69 31.31
C ALA A 209 39.43 -30.91 32.19
N SER A 210 39.94 -30.03 33.07
CA SER A 210 39.10 -29.11 33.85
C SER A 210 38.26 -28.20 32.94
N THR A 211 38.87 -27.65 31.89
CA THR A 211 38.17 -26.80 30.90
C THR A 211 37.09 -27.57 30.15
N ARG A 212 37.35 -28.82 29.75
CA ARG A 212 36.33 -29.69 29.14
C ARG A 212 35.13 -29.87 30.06
N SER A 213 35.37 -30.09 31.36
CA SER A 213 34.27 -30.22 32.34
C SER A 213 33.46 -28.94 32.49
N PHE A 214 34.12 -27.78 32.51
CA PHE A 214 33.47 -26.47 32.55
C PHE A 214 32.60 -26.24 31.31
N VAL A 215 33.14 -26.53 30.13
CA VAL A 215 32.44 -26.38 28.85
C VAL A 215 31.24 -27.33 28.77
N SER A 216 31.39 -28.60 29.17
CA SER A 216 30.26 -29.56 29.19
C SER A 216 29.13 -29.06 30.08
N LYS A 217 29.42 -28.55 31.28
CA LYS A 217 28.40 -27.94 32.15
C LYS A 217 27.71 -26.74 31.49
N LYS A 218 28.44 -25.92 30.74
CA LYS A 218 27.84 -24.80 30.00
C LYS A 218 26.92 -25.27 28.87
N ILE A 219 27.28 -26.33 28.17
CA ILE A 219 26.44 -26.95 27.14
C ILE A 219 25.17 -27.55 27.77
N GLU A 220 25.30 -28.25 28.91
CA GLU A 220 24.15 -28.78 29.66
C GLU A 220 23.19 -27.66 30.09
N ILE A 221 23.73 -26.53 30.59
CA ILE A 221 22.91 -25.37 30.93
C ILE A 221 22.13 -24.88 29.71
N ILE A 222 22.80 -24.70 28.55
CA ILE A 222 22.16 -24.25 27.30
C ILE A 222 21.04 -25.20 26.86
N ASP A 223 21.27 -26.51 26.97
CA ASP A 223 20.29 -27.53 26.60
C ASP A 223 19.09 -27.55 27.58
N SER A 224 19.31 -27.24 28.86
CA SER A 224 18.27 -27.21 29.91
C SER A 224 17.48 -25.90 29.98
N THR A 225 18.06 -24.78 29.53
CA THR A 225 17.40 -23.47 29.58
C THR A 225 16.29 -23.40 28.55
N ASP A 226 15.10 -23.05 29.03
CA ASP A 226 14.02 -22.65 28.14
C ASP A 226 14.21 -21.18 27.73
N TYR A 227 14.18 -20.96 26.42
CA TYR A 227 14.35 -19.64 25.80
C TYR A 227 13.05 -19.20 25.10
N SER A 228 11.92 -19.85 25.43
CA SER A 228 10.59 -19.56 24.89
C SER A 228 9.92 -18.31 25.47
N SER A 229 10.64 -17.52 26.27
CA SER A 229 10.15 -16.32 26.98
C SER A 229 10.05 -15.08 26.10
#